data_AF-A0A813JK32-F1
#
_entry.id   AF-A0A813JK32-F1
#
_cell.length_a   1.000
_cell.length_b   1.000
_cell.length_c   1.000
_cell.angle_alpha   90.00
_cell.angle_beta   90.00
_cell.angle_gamma   90.00
#
_symmetry.space_group_name_H-M   'P 1'
#
loop_
_entity.id
_entity.type
_entity.pdbx_description
1 polymer ?
#
loop_
_entity_poly.entity_id
_entity_poly.type
_entity_poly.pdbx_seq_one_letter_code
_entity_poly.pdbx_strand_id
1 'polypeptide(L)'
;MSGTKKFVENRIIRAREQEARDGDLRRKITENNILTGHGKSEIRVEGMRRSRSEAAERMEVFMDYTFVKTEQDKEKRRQISQFEENLADELAKRKTDQMRSDMDRWRICDGSEELRALKERLHLAKVNKERSMQLLEIEVRREREKLVEHKLAEYMENERLESGELEHKLVIEKNKQRERVKVINQQQIAMKESQRDEAHQVYMKEREQIEELVAKIAQEDSTEAETRAEKQRESREMLQKFMIEQKQKQEDMEREEREENERIEQYAQDKREREERLAKEKEEQEKEKTRILNAMLGQMEAKNKEQEEFEALCNDLRAEELEAESRRREELEMRKKLEDRQEMQNAYLFQVRAKESKMANARVEEDKIRAELMKKFAEDDRLEQMAEHKRRMKVEQHKREADRLVELRREMYELARQQERDETEKLNADEGARQTIIEAERKRLIKEHASELRDFLPKHTLESMEDYQLFFKD
;
A
#
# COMPACT_ATOMS: atom_id res chain seq x y z
N MET A 1 116.75 -82.87 48.65
CA MET A 1 117.35 -81.60 49.14
C MET A 1 118.45 -81.12 48.19
N SER A 2 118.15 -80.56 47.00
CA SER A 2 119.14 -79.78 46.21
C SER A 2 118.58 -79.29 44.87
N GLY A 3 117.87 -80.15 44.14
CA GLY A 3 117.49 -79.85 42.74
C GLY A 3 116.65 -78.59 42.57
N THR A 4 115.73 -78.33 43.50
CA THR A 4 114.80 -77.20 43.43
C THR A 4 115.48 -75.83 43.47
N LYS A 5 116.55 -75.62 44.24
CA LYS A 5 117.19 -74.30 44.37
C LYS A 5 117.99 -73.88 43.11
N LYS A 6 118.76 -74.80 42.52
CA LYS A 6 119.46 -74.55 41.23
C LYS A 6 118.48 -74.37 40.07
N PHE A 7 117.37 -75.10 40.09
CA PHE A 7 116.30 -74.91 39.11
C PHE A 7 115.70 -73.50 39.18
N VAL A 8 115.60 -72.91 40.38
CA VAL A 8 115.07 -71.55 40.58
C VAL A 8 116.04 -70.46 40.08
N GLU A 9 117.33 -70.53 40.39
CA GLU A 9 118.30 -69.52 39.91
C GLU A 9 118.44 -69.50 38.39
N ASN A 10 118.48 -70.68 37.75
CA ASN A 10 118.45 -70.76 36.28
C ASN A 10 117.12 -70.25 35.70
N ARG A 11 116.01 -70.40 36.43
CA ARG A 11 114.74 -69.79 36.05
C ARG A 11 114.82 -68.25 36.10
N ILE A 12 115.52 -67.68 37.08
CA ILE A 12 115.65 -66.21 37.25
C ILE A 12 116.53 -65.59 36.17
N ILE A 13 117.68 -66.19 35.83
CA ILE A 13 118.53 -65.64 34.74
C ILE A 13 117.79 -65.73 33.40
N ARG A 14 117.15 -66.87 33.11
CA ARG A 14 116.28 -66.99 31.92
C ARG A 14 115.17 -65.95 31.93
N ALA A 15 114.56 -65.66 33.09
CA ALA A 15 113.55 -64.62 33.19
C ALA A 15 114.10 -63.22 32.86
N ARG A 16 115.33 -62.87 33.29
CA ARG A 16 115.93 -61.55 32.97
C ARG A 16 116.31 -61.39 31.50
N GLU A 17 116.86 -62.43 30.88
CA GLU A 17 117.12 -62.41 29.43
C GLU A 17 115.81 -62.35 28.63
N GLN A 18 114.77 -63.03 29.11
CA GLN A 18 113.43 -62.97 28.54
C GLN A 18 112.84 -61.55 28.70
N GLU A 19 113.02 -60.91 29.84
CA GLU A 19 112.56 -59.55 30.11
C GLU A 19 113.24 -58.48 29.23
N ALA A 20 114.55 -58.58 28.99
CA ALA A 20 115.24 -57.66 28.09
C ALA A 20 114.76 -57.82 26.63
N ARG A 21 114.56 -59.06 26.16
CA ARG A 21 113.99 -59.35 24.83
C ARG A 21 112.56 -58.85 24.73
N ASP A 22 111.76 -59.05 25.77
CA ASP A 22 110.39 -58.52 25.85
C ASP A 22 110.38 -56.99 25.84
N GLY A 23 111.37 -56.33 26.45
CA GLY A 23 111.54 -54.88 26.44
C GLY A 23 111.83 -54.30 25.05
N ASP A 24 112.75 -54.90 24.30
CA ASP A 24 113.06 -54.48 22.93
C ASP A 24 111.90 -54.77 21.97
N LEU A 25 111.23 -55.91 22.14
CA LEU A 25 109.99 -56.22 21.41
C LEU A 25 108.91 -55.18 21.69
N ARG A 26 108.74 -54.76 22.95
CA ARG A 26 107.79 -53.69 23.30
C ARG A 26 108.13 -52.37 22.62
N ARG A 27 109.40 -51.94 22.57
CA ARG A 27 109.79 -50.70 21.87
C ARG A 27 109.50 -50.75 20.36
N LYS A 28 109.87 -51.86 19.71
CA LYS A 28 109.55 -52.08 18.29
C LYS A 28 108.04 -52.11 18.03
N ILE A 29 107.26 -52.70 18.93
CA ILE A 29 105.80 -52.68 18.88
C ILE A 29 105.28 -51.24 19.03
N THR A 30 105.82 -50.44 19.96
CA THR A 30 105.40 -49.03 20.13
C THR A 30 105.73 -48.17 18.90
N GLU A 31 106.91 -48.30 18.30
CA GLU A 31 107.27 -47.57 17.08
C GLU A 31 106.41 -47.99 15.89
N ASN A 32 106.17 -49.29 15.72
CA ASN A 32 105.28 -49.81 14.69
C ASN A 32 103.84 -49.31 14.89
N ASN A 33 103.35 -49.24 16.13
CA ASN A 33 102.04 -48.68 16.44
C ASN A 33 101.94 -47.18 16.09
N ILE A 34 103.00 -46.39 16.33
CA ILE A 34 103.05 -44.96 15.97
C ILE A 34 103.03 -44.78 14.45
N LEU A 35 103.86 -45.52 13.71
CA LEU A 35 103.89 -45.46 12.24
C LEU A 35 102.57 -45.94 11.62
N THR A 36 101.98 -47.00 12.18
CA THR A 36 100.63 -47.47 11.79
C THR A 36 99.57 -46.41 12.09
N GLY A 37 99.70 -45.66 13.18
CA GLY A 37 98.85 -44.52 13.53
C GLY A 37 98.97 -43.37 12.52
N HIS A 38 100.19 -43.02 12.11
CA HIS A 38 100.43 -42.00 11.08
C HIS A 38 99.86 -42.42 9.72
N GLY A 39 100.08 -43.66 9.27
CA GLY A 39 99.49 -44.16 8.03
C GLY A 39 97.96 -44.13 8.03
N LYS A 40 97.33 -44.52 9.15
CA LYS A 40 95.86 -44.39 9.32
C LYS A 40 95.39 -42.92 9.31
N SER A 41 96.17 -42.02 9.90
CA SER A 41 95.87 -40.58 9.90
C SER A 41 96.05 -39.95 8.52
N GLU A 42 97.08 -40.33 7.76
CA GLU A 42 97.30 -39.87 6.38
C GLU A 42 96.18 -40.32 5.45
N ILE A 43 95.78 -41.59 5.52
CA ILE A 43 94.62 -42.10 4.77
C ILE A 43 93.34 -41.32 5.12
N ARG A 44 93.15 -40.98 6.41
CA ARG A 44 92.01 -40.15 6.84
C ARG A 44 92.10 -38.72 6.32
N VAL A 45 93.28 -38.10 6.32
CA VAL A 45 93.49 -36.74 5.80
C VAL A 45 93.32 -36.69 4.29
N GLU A 46 93.84 -37.67 3.55
CA GLU A 46 93.58 -37.81 2.12
C GLU A 46 92.09 -38.02 1.83
N GLY A 47 91.41 -38.86 2.62
CA GLY A 47 89.95 -39.03 2.54
C GLY A 47 89.20 -37.71 2.77
N MET A 48 89.60 -36.91 3.75
CA MET A 48 89.03 -35.58 3.99
C MET A 48 89.33 -34.59 2.85
N ARG A 49 90.53 -34.62 2.26
CA ARG A 49 90.88 -33.76 1.12
C ARG A 49 90.05 -34.11 -0.11
N ARG A 50 89.91 -35.40 -0.43
CA ARG A 50 89.04 -35.88 -1.52
C ARG A 50 87.59 -35.46 -1.29
N SER A 51 87.07 -35.70 -0.09
CA SER A 51 85.70 -35.28 0.28
C SER A 51 85.48 -33.76 0.17
N ARG A 52 86.48 -32.94 0.54
CA ARG A 52 86.40 -31.48 0.36
C ARG A 52 86.44 -31.07 -1.11
N SER A 53 87.28 -31.69 -1.94
CA SER A 53 87.32 -31.44 -3.39
C SER A 53 85.98 -31.80 -4.03
N GLU A 54 85.47 -33.00 -3.74
CA GLU A 54 84.16 -33.44 -4.24
C GLU A 54 83.03 -32.53 -3.75
N ALA A 55 83.09 -32.02 -2.52
CA ALA A 55 82.10 -31.08 -2.00
C ALA A 55 82.18 -29.72 -2.72
N ALA A 56 83.38 -29.23 -3.04
CA ALA A 56 83.58 -27.99 -3.80
C ALA A 56 83.04 -28.14 -5.23
N GLU A 57 83.40 -29.23 -5.92
CA GLU A 57 82.90 -29.54 -7.27
C GLU A 57 81.37 -29.66 -7.29
N ARG A 58 80.77 -30.34 -6.30
CA ARG A 58 79.31 -30.41 -6.17
C ARG A 58 78.68 -29.05 -5.92
N MET A 59 79.34 -28.19 -5.15
CA MET A 59 78.85 -26.83 -4.88
C MET A 59 78.91 -25.97 -6.14
N GLU A 60 79.98 -26.04 -6.93
CA GLU A 60 80.11 -25.34 -8.21
C GLU A 60 79.04 -25.79 -9.20
N VAL A 61 78.86 -27.11 -9.38
CA VAL A 61 77.81 -27.67 -10.25
C VAL A 61 76.41 -27.26 -9.78
N PHE A 62 76.18 -27.24 -8.46
CA PHE A 62 74.91 -26.77 -7.91
C PHE A 62 74.70 -25.28 -8.16
N MET A 63 75.73 -24.44 -7.98
CA MET A 63 75.67 -23.01 -8.25
C MET A 63 75.34 -22.74 -9.73
N ASP A 64 76.03 -23.40 -10.65
CA ASP A 64 75.78 -23.27 -12.09
C ASP A 64 74.36 -23.74 -12.45
N TYR A 65 73.93 -24.88 -11.92
CA TYR A 65 72.57 -25.36 -12.10
C TYR A 65 71.53 -24.36 -11.59
N THR A 66 71.75 -23.79 -10.40
CA THR A 66 70.83 -22.77 -9.86
C THR A 66 70.79 -21.53 -10.72
N PHE A 67 71.94 -21.04 -11.20
CA PHE A 67 72.02 -19.88 -12.07
C PHE A 67 71.25 -20.13 -13.38
N VAL A 68 71.55 -21.23 -14.08
CA VAL A 68 70.86 -21.61 -15.32
C VAL A 68 69.36 -21.78 -15.10
N LYS A 69 68.97 -22.45 -14.01
CA LYS A 69 67.55 -22.62 -13.68
C LYS A 69 66.86 -21.28 -13.41
N THR A 70 67.51 -20.35 -12.71
CA THR A 70 66.93 -19.03 -12.45
C THR A 70 66.77 -18.20 -13.72
N GLU A 71 67.73 -18.26 -14.66
CA GLU A 71 67.61 -17.59 -15.95
C GLU A 71 66.50 -18.21 -16.81
N GLN A 72 66.41 -19.54 -16.86
CA GLN A 72 65.30 -20.24 -17.53
C GLN A 72 63.94 -19.89 -16.91
N ASP A 73 63.85 -19.80 -15.59
CA ASP A 73 62.61 -19.42 -14.91
C ASP A 73 62.25 -17.94 -15.16
N LYS A 74 63.23 -17.04 -15.27
CA LYS A 74 63.01 -15.65 -15.70
C LYS A 74 62.50 -15.57 -17.13
N GLU A 75 63.09 -16.31 -18.06
CA GLU A 75 62.64 -16.35 -19.46
C GLU A 75 61.22 -16.91 -19.58
N LYS A 76 60.91 -18.00 -18.89
CA LYS A 76 59.55 -18.56 -18.82
C LYS A 76 58.57 -17.55 -18.26
N ARG A 77 58.92 -16.86 -17.18
CA ARG A 77 58.07 -15.79 -16.61
C ARG A 77 57.85 -14.66 -17.60
N ARG A 78 58.88 -14.25 -18.35
CA ARG A 78 58.76 -13.22 -19.39
C ARG A 78 57.82 -13.67 -20.51
N GLN A 79 57.98 -14.90 -20.99
CA GLN A 79 57.10 -15.47 -22.01
C GLN A 79 55.66 -15.56 -21.51
N ILE A 80 55.43 -16.06 -20.29
CA ILE A 80 54.10 -16.13 -19.67
C ILE A 80 53.49 -14.73 -19.58
N SER A 81 54.23 -13.74 -19.09
CA SER A 81 53.74 -12.35 -19.00
C SER A 81 53.38 -11.76 -20.36
N GLN A 82 54.15 -12.05 -21.42
CA GLN A 82 53.83 -11.61 -22.78
C GLN A 82 52.59 -12.31 -23.33
N PHE A 83 52.42 -13.60 -23.06
CA PHE A 83 51.20 -14.33 -23.43
C PHE A 83 49.98 -13.81 -22.66
N GLU A 84 50.12 -13.52 -21.37
CA GLU A 84 49.06 -12.93 -20.55
C GLU A 84 48.66 -11.53 -21.04
N GLU A 85 49.62 -10.68 -21.40
CA GLU A 85 49.37 -9.34 -21.95
C GLU A 85 48.65 -9.43 -23.30
N ASN A 86 49.15 -10.26 -24.23
CA ASN A 86 48.49 -10.48 -25.52
C ASN A 86 47.08 -11.05 -25.36
N LEU A 87 46.89 -12.00 -24.44
CA LEU A 87 45.58 -12.57 -24.15
C LEU A 87 44.64 -11.50 -23.55
N ALA A 88 45.13 -10.68 -22.63
CA ALA A 88 44.37 -9.58 -22.06
C ALA A 88 43.93 -8.57 -23.13
N ASP A 89 44.83 -8.21 -24.05
CA ASP A 89 44.53 -7.32 -25.17
C ASP A 89 43.50 -7.92 -26.14
N GLU A 90 43.62 -9.20 -26.47
CA GLU A 90 42.63 -9.89 -27.31
C GLU A 90 41.26 -9.98 -26.63
N LEU A 91 41.22 -10.28 -25.33
CA LEU A 91 39.99 -10.27 -24.55
C LEU A 91 39.39 -8.87 -24.46
N ALA A 92 40.20 -7.83 -24.29
CA ALA A 92 39.76 -6.44 -24.29
C ALA A 92 39.17 -6.06 -25.66
N LYS A 93 39.85 -6.41 -26.77
CA LYS A 93 39.35 -6.18 -28.14
C LYS A 93 38.01 -6.88 -28.36
N ARG A 94 37.91 -8.17 -28.04
CA ARG A 94 36.65 -8.93 -28.15
C ARG A 94 35.53 -8.29 -27.33
N LYS A 95 35.82 -7.84 -26.11
CA LYS A 95 34.85 -7.15 -25.26
C LYS A 95 34.43 -5.81 -25.86
N THR A 96 35.35 -5.02 -26.40
CA THR A 96 35.01 -3.75 -27.06
C THR A 96 34.19 -3.96 -28.33
N ASP A 97 34.48 -5.00 -29.12
CA ASP A 97 33.73 -5.32 -30.33
C ASP A 97 32.33 -5.86 -30.00
N GLN A 98 32.20 -6.66 -28.93
CA GLN A 98 30.91 -7.04 -28.37
C GLN A 98 30.10 -5.81 -27.92
N MET A 99 30.71 -4.91 -27.13
CA MET A 99 30.05 -3.68 -26.71
C MET A 99 29.61 -2.81 -27.89
N ARG A 100 30.43 -2.68 -28.93
CA ARG A 100 30.07 -1.96 -30.16
C ARG A 100 28.89 -2.62 -30.85
N SER A 101 28.94 -3.94 -31.03
CA SER A 101 27.86 -4.72 -31.65
C SER A 101 26.55 -4.62 -30.85
N ASP A 102 26.62 -4.66 -29.52
CA ASP A 102 25.47 -4.49 -28.64
C ASP A 102 24.91 -3.06 -28.68
N MET A 103 25.78 -2.05 -28.74
CA MET A 103 25.37 -0.65 -28.90
C MET A 103 24.73 -0.39 -30.26
N ASP A 104 25.28 -0.98 -31.34
CA ASP A 104 24.71 -0.90 -32.67
C ASP A 104 23.35 -1.61 -32.73
N ARG A 105 23.24 -2.81 -32.14
CA ARG A 105 21.96 -3.52 -31.97
C ARG A 105 20.97 -2.67 -31.19
N TRP A 106 21.39 -2.10 -30.06
CA TRP A 106 20.54 -1.25 -29.23
C TRP A 106 20.04 -0.03 -29.99
N ARG A 107 20.92 0.68 -30.71
CA ARG A 107 20.55 1.83 -31.56
C ARG A 107 19.54 1.45 -32.64
N ILE A 108 19.74 0.31 -33.32
CA ILE A 108 18.81 -0.20 -34.33
C ILE A 108 17.47 -0.56 -33.70
N CYS A 109 17.49 -1.21 -32.53
CA CYS A 109 16.28 -1.63 -31.83
C CYS A 109 15.47 -0.46 -31.26
N ASP A 110 16.12 0.60 -30.78
CA ASP A 110 15.48 1.80 -30.25
C ASP A 110 14.97 2.74 -31.35
N GLY A 111 15.70 2.80 -32.47
CA GLY A 111 15.32 3.55 -33.66
C GLY A 111 14.22 2.90 -34.52
N SER A 112 13.91 1.61 -34.31
CA SER A 112 12.89 0.90 -35.05
C SER A 112 11.48 1.20 -34.52
N GLU A 113 10.62 1.76 -35.38
CA GLU A 113 9.21 2.02 -35.07
C GLU A 113 8.41 0.71 -34.87
N GLU A 114 8.73 -0.32 -35.63
CA GLU A 114 8.07 -1.64 -35.56
C GLU A 114 8.29 -2.30 -34.18
N LEU A 115 9.52 -2.28 -33.68
CA LEU A 115 9.85 -2.81 -32.36
C LEU A 115 9.23 -1.97 -31.24
N ARG A 116 9.15 -0.65 -31.42
CA ARG A 116 8.47 0.23 -30.46
C ARG A 116 6.97 -0.08 -30.39
N ALA A 117 6.30 -0.18 -31.53
CA ALA A 117 4.89 -0.54 -31.60
C ALA A 117 4.63 -1.95 -31.01
N LEU A 118 5.50 -2.92 -31.28
CA LEU A 118 5.39 -4.25 -30.67
C LEU A 118 5.56 -4.19 -29.15
N LYS A 119 6.56 -3.47 -28.63
CA LYS A 119 6.76 -3.27 -27.18
C LYS A 119 5.54 -2.61 -26.52
N GLU A 120 4.96 -1.61 -27.16
CA GLU A 120 3.73 -0.96 -26.68
C GLU A 120 2.56 -1.93 -26.64
N ARG A 121 2.34 -2.74 -27.69
CA ARG A 121 1.28 -3.77 -27.70
C ARG A 121 1.49 -4.83 -26.62
N LEU A 122 2.74 -5.27 -26.41
CA LEU A 122 3.09 -6.20 -25.34
C LEU A 122 2.91 -5.57 -23.94
N HIS A 123 3.22 -4.28 -23.80
CA HIS A 123 2.96 -3.55 -22.57
C HIS A 123 1.45 -3.42 -22.29
N LEU A 124 0.64 -3.10 -23.31
CA LEU A 124 -0.82 -3.11 -23.20
C LEU A 124 -1.36 -4.48 -22.79
N ALA A 125 -0.78 -5.57 -23.31
CA ALA A 125 -1.13 -6.92 -22.88
C ALA A 125 -0.82 -7.17 -21.40
N LYS A 126 0.33 -6.70 -20.89
CA LYS A 126 0.67 -6.75 -19.46
C LYS A 126 -0.33 -5.96 -18.62
N VAL A 127 -0.66 -4.74 -19.02
CA VAL A 127 -1.66 -3.91 -18.32
C VAL A 127 -3.04 -4.57 -18.33
N ASN A 128 -3.43 -5.21 -19.44
CA ASN A 128 -4.69 -5.97 -19.51
C ASN A 128 -4.69 -7.18 -18.57
N LYS A 129 -3.58 -7.90 -18.48
CA LYS A 129 -3.40 -8.99 -17.50
C LYS A 129 -3.53 -8.46 -16.07
N GLU A 130 -2.81 -7.40 -15.71
CA GLU A 130 -2.91 -6.76 -14.40
C GLU A 130 -4.33 -6.31 -14.08
N ARG A 131 -5.01 -5.68 -15.04
CA ARG A 131 -6.41 -5.27 -14.89
C ARG A 131 -7.32 -6.47 -14.66
N SER A 132 -7.12 -7.58 -15.36
CA SER A 132 -7.91 -8.80 -15.14
C SER A 132 -7.69 -9.39 -13.74
N MET A 133 -6.45 -9.37 -13.25
CA MET A 133 -6.13 -9.79 -11.89
C MET A 133 -6.77 -8.87 -10.84
N GLN A 134 -6.76 -7.56 -11.06
CA GLN A 134 -7.42 -6.59 -10.18
C GLN A 134 -8.94 -6.80 -10.14
N LEU A 135 -9.58 -7.06 -11.29
CA LEU A 135 -11.02 -7.36 -11.32
C LEU A 135 -11.35 -8.63 -10.53
N LEU A 136 -10.53 -9.68 -10.68
CA LEU A 136 -10.68 -10.92 -9.93
C LEU A 136 -10.45 -10.70 -8.42
N GLU A 137 -9.47 -9.87 -8.05
CA GLU A 137 -9.24 -9.49 -6.65
C GLU A 137 -10.44 -8.75 -6.06
N ILE A 138 -11.01 -7.79 -6.80
CA ILE A 138 -12.23 -7.06 -6.40
C ILE A 138 -13.39 -8.02 -6.21
N GLU A 139 -13.58 -8.99 -7.10
CA GLU A 139 -14.63 -9.99 -7.00
C GLU A 139 -14.44 -10.88 -5.76
N VAL A 140 -13.22 -11.37 -5.52
CA VAL A 140 -12.88 -12.14 -4.31
C VAL A 140 -13.11 -11.31 -3.05
N ARG A 141 -12.75 -10.03 -3.06
CA ARG A 141 -12.97 -9.12 -1.93
C ARG A 141 -14.46 -8.90 -1.68
N ARG A 142 -15.26 -8.69 -2.74
CA ARG A 142 -16.70 -8.53 -2.65
C ARG A 142 -17.38 -9.77 -2.06
N GLU A 143 -16.98 -10.96 -2.47
CA GLU A 143 -17.48 -12.20 -1.89
C GLU A 143 -17.10 -12.35 -0.41
N ARG A 144 -15.88 -11.94 -0.02
CA ARG A 144 -15.48 -11.90 1.40
C ARG A 144 -16.32 -10.91 2.21
N GLU A 145 -16.59 -9.73 1.67
CA GLU A 145 -17.41 -8.70 2.31
C GLU A 145 -18.85 -9.21 2.52
N LYS A 146 -19.45 -9.85 1.50
CA LYS A 146 -20.77 -10.51 1.64
C LYS A 146 -20.79 -11.56 2.75
N LEU A 147 -19.74 -12.38 2.86
CA LEU A 147 -19.65 -13.39 3.93
C LEU A 147 -19.56 -12.76 5.32
N VAL A 148 -18.89 -11.62 5.45
CA VAL A 148 -18.81 -10.87 6.72
C VAL A 148 -20.17 -10.24 7.05
N GLU A 149 -20.83 -9.62 6.07
CA GLU A 149 -22.17 -9.06 6.23
C GLU A 149 -23.19 -10.12 6.64
N HIS A 150 -23.15 -11.30 6.02
CA HIS A 150 -24.00 -12.43 6.39
C HIS A 150 -23.80 -12.85 7.85
N LYS A 151 -22.54 -13.01 8.29
CA LYS A 151 -22.23 -13.35 9.68
C LYS A 151 -22.68 -12.26 10.67
N LEU A 152 -22.55 -11.00 10.29
CA LEU A 152 -23.03 -9.89 11.11
C LEU A 152 -24.56 -9.91 11.21
N ALA A 153 -25.27 -10.15 10.10
CA ALA A 153 -26.72 -10.28 10.09
C ALA A 153 -27.20 -11.46 10.95
N GLU A 154 -26.53 -12.61 10.88
CA GLU A 154 -26.80 -13.76 11.77
C GLU A 154 -26.60 -13.40 13.24
N TYR A 155 -25.51 -12.70 13.57
CA TYR A 155 -25.25 -12.25 14.94
C TYR A 155 -26.33 -11.29 15.46
N MET A 156 -26.70 -10.28 14.66
CA MET A 156 -27.75 -9.31 15.00
C MET A 156 -29.13 -9.97 15.19
N GLU A 157 -29.47 -10.94 14.33
CA GLU A 157 -30.73 -11.68 14.47
C GLU A 157 -30.73 -12.56 15.73
N ASN A 158 -29.60 -13.19 16.06
CA ASN A 158 -29.46 -13.95 17.30
C ASN A 158 -29.63 -13.04 18.53
N GLU A 159 -28.98 -11.87 18.58
CA GLU A 159 -29.19 -10.91 19.69
C GLU A 159 -30.66 -10.47 19.79
N ARG A 160 -31.33 -10.24 18.66
CA ARG A 160 -32.76 -9.90 18.62
C ARG A 160 -33.62 -11.01 19.19
N LEU A 161 -33.35 -12.27 18.82
CA LEU A 161 -34.05 -13.44 19.34
C LEU A 161 -33.81 -13.61 20.84
N GLU A 162 -32.58 -13.49 21.31
CA GLU A 162 -32.24 -13.56 22.74
C GLU A 162 -32.95 -12.47 23.56
N SER A 163 -32.99 -11.24 23.04
CA SER A 163 -33.74 -10.14 23.67
C SER A 163 -35.24 -10.45 23.74
N GLY A 164 -35.84 -10.93 22.65
CA GLY A 164 -37.24 -11.35 22.61
C GLY A 164 -37.54 -12.51 23.58
N GLU A 165 -36.63 -13.48 23.71
CA GLU A 165 -36.76 -14.56 24.69
C GLU A 165 -36.73 -14.05 26.13
N LEU A 166 -35.86 -13.08 26.44
CA LEU A 166 -35.78 -12.47 27.77
C LEU A 166 -37.05 -11.70 28.11
N GLU A 167 -37.60 -10.93 27.17
CA GLU A 167 -38.89 -10.25 27.33
C GLU A 167 -40.02 -11.25 27.58
N HIS A 168 -40.07 -12.32 26.79
CA HIS A 168 -41.06 -13.39 26.95
C HIS A 168 -40.95 -14.05 28.34
N LYS A 169 -39.73 -14.35 28.81
CA LYS A 169 -39.48 -14.88 30.17
C LYS A 169 -39.96 -13.90 31.25
N LEU A 170 -39.73 -12.60 31.10
CA LEU A 170 -40.22 -11.57 32.03
C LEU A 170 -41.75 -11.50 32.05
N VAL A 171 -42.41 -11.61 30.90
CA VAL A 171 -43.87 -11.65 30.81
C VAL A 171 -44.43 -12.89 31.51
N ILE A 172 -43.81 -14.06 31.31
CA ILE A 172 -44.19 -15.29 32.02
C ILE A 172 -44.09 -15.09 33.53
N GLU A 173 -42.97 -14.54 34.03
CA GLU A 173 -42.80 -14.31 35.48
C GLU A 173 -43.82 -13.30 36.04
N LYS A 174 -44.10 -12.21 35.31
CA LYS A 174 -45.17 -11.26 35.68
C LYS A 174 -46.54 -11.93 35.73
N ASN A 175 -46.84 -12.82 34.77
CA ASN A 175 -48.10 -13.57 34.76
C ASN A 175 -48.20 -14.53 35.95
N LYS A 176 -47.12 -15.28 36.27
CA LYS A 176 -47.06 -16.12 37.48
C LYS A 176 -47.25 -15.31 38.76
N GLN A 177 -46.70 -14.10 38.83
CA GLN A 177 -46.91 -13.21 39.98
C GLN A 177 -48.39 -12.76 40.08
N ARG A 178 -49.01 -12.36 38.96
CA ARG A 178 -50.44 -12.01 38.92
C ARG A 178 -51.32 -13.17 39.34
N GLU A 179 -51.00 -14.38 38.90
CA GLU A 179 -51.73 -15.59 39.27
C GLU A 179 -51.60 -15.90 40.76
N ARG A 180 -50.40 -15.77 41.34
CA ARG A 180 -50.19 -15.87 42.80
C ARG A 180 -51.02 -14.85 43.57
N VAL A 181 -51.04 -13.59 43.14
CA VAL A 181 -51.86 -12.54 43.77
C VAL A 181 -53.36 -12.87 43.66
N LYS A 182 -53.81 -13.35 42.50
CA LYS A 182 -55.20 -13.76 42.30
C LYS A 182 -55.60 -14.86 43.28
N VAL A 183 -54.78 -15.90 43.43
CA VAL A 183 -55.03 -17.00 44.38
C VAL A 183 -55.15 -16.48 45.81
N ILE A 184 -54.25 -15.59 46.25
CA ILE A 184 -54.30 -14.98 47.58
C ILE A 184 -55.60 -14.17 47.78
N ASN A 185 -55.96 -13.33 46.80
CA ASN A 185 -57.19 -12.55 46.88
C ASN A 185 -58.44 -13.44 46.95
N GLN A 186 -58.44 -14.55 46.21
CA GLN A 186 -59.55 -15.50 46.20
C GLN A 186 -59.69 -16.21 47.56
N GLN A 187 -58.57 -16.56 48.20
CA GLN A 187 -58.55 -17.07 49.57
C GLN A 187 -59.07 -16.04 50.59
N GLN A 188 -58.71 -14.76 50.43
CA GLN A 188 -59.21 -13.69 51.30
C GLN A 188 -60.72 -13.46 51.15
N ILE A 189 -61.25 -13.54 49.93
CA ILE A 189 -62.70 -13.45 49.68
C ILE A 189 -63.42 -14.62 50.33
N ALA A 190 -62.95 -15.85 50.11
CA ALA A 190 -63.54 -17.05 50.72
C ALA A 190 -63.53 -16.97 52.25
N MET A 191 -62.43 -16.47 52.84
CA MET A 191 -62.33 -16.26 54.29
C MET A 191 -63.34 -15.21 54.78
N LYS A 192 -63.52 -14.10 54.06
CA LYS A 192 -64.53 -13.07 54.41
C LYS A 192 -65.96 -13.56 54.25
N GLU A 193 -66.24 -14.38 53.24
CA GLU A 193 -67.55 -15.02 53.05
C GLU A 193 -67.85 -16.00 54.19
N SER A 194 -66.89 -16.85 54.58
CA SER A 194 -67.02 -17.72 55.75
C SER A 194 -67.31 -16.93 57.03
N GLN A 195 -66.61 -15.82 57.25
CA GLN A 195 -66.86 -14.93 58.39
C GLN A 195 -68.26 -14.28 58.34
N ARG A 196 -68.75 -13.93 57.14
CA ARG A 196 -70.11 -13.40 56.97
C ARG A 196 -71.16 -14.46 57.27
N ASP A 197 -70.96 -15.69 56.82
CA ASP A 197 -71.88 -16.80 57.08
C ASP A 197 -71.93 -17.13 58.58
N GLU A 198 -70.78 -17.16 59.26
CA GLU A 198 -70.71 -17.33 60.72
C GLU A 198 -71.43 -16.19 61.46
N ALA A 199 -71.20 -14.93 61.08
CA ALA A 199 -71.88 -13.78 61.67
C ALA A 199 -73.40 -13.81 61.43
N HIS A 200 -73.82 -14.23 60.24
CA HIS A 200 -75.24 -14.40 59.90
C HIS A 200 -75.89 -15.52 60.71
N GLN A 201 -75.18 -16.63 60.95
CA GLN A 201 -75.67 -17.71 61.82
C GLN A 201 -75.81 -17.25 63.27
N VAL A 202 -74.89 -16.44 63.78
CA VAL A 202 -74.99 -15.83 65.12
C VAL A 202 -76.19 -14.90 65.19
N TYR A 203 -76.37 -14.01 64.20
CA TYR A 203 -77.53 -13.12 64.12
C TYR A 203 -78.86 -13.88 64.11
N MET A 204 -78.96 -14.98 63.34
CA MET A 204 -80.19 -15.79 63.31
C MET A 204 -80.47 -16.44 64.68
N LYS A 205 -79.45 -16.93 65.38
CA LYS A 205 -79.59 -17.45 66.76
C LYS A 205 -80.02 -16.36 67.75
N GLU A 206 -79.44 -15.17 67.66
CA GLU A 206 -79.82 -14.01 68.49
C GLU A 206 -81.26 -13.57 68.18
N ARG A 207 -81.67 -13.57 66.91
CA ARG A 207 -83.05 -13.24 66.51
C ARG A 207 -84.05 -14.26 67.06
N GLU A 208 -83.76 -15.55 66.97
CA GLU A 208 -84.60 -16.61 67.55
C GLU A 208 -84.73 -16.44 69.07
N GLN A 209 -83.64 -16.11 69.78
CA GLN A 209 -83.66 -15.84 71.21
C GLN A 209 -84.47 -14.57 71.57
N ILE A 210 -84.38 -13.52 70.73
CA ILE A 210 -85.18 -12.29 70.90
C ILE A 210 -86.66 -12.59 70.63
N GLU A 211 -86.99 -13.38 69.60
CA GLU A 211 -88.37 -13.80 69.33
C GLU A 211 -88.94 -14.63 70.50
N GLU A 212 -88.14 -15.51 71.12
CA GLU A 212 -88.53 -16.25 72.33
C GLU A 212 -88.77 -15.31 73.53
N LEU A 213 -87.92 -14.31 73.73
CA LEU A 213 -88.11 -13.30 74.78
C LEU A 213 -89.38 -12.47 74.54
N VAL A 214 -89.62 -12.04 73.30
CA VAL A 214 -90.82 -11.27 72.92
C VAL A 214 -92.08 -12.11 73.09
N ALA A 215 -92.06 -13.40 72.76
CA ALA A 215 -93.18 -14.31 73.02
C ALA A 215 -93.47 -14.45 74.52
N LYS A 216 -92.41 -14.49 75.34
CA LYS A 216 -92.52 -14.53 76.81
C LYS A 216 -93.10 -13.24 77.38
N ILE A 217 -92.66 -12.09 76.88
CA ILE A 217 -93.22 -10.77 77.23
C ILE A 217 -94.69 -10.67 76.79
N ALA A 218 -95.04 -11.12 75.59
CA ALA A 218 -96.43 -11.12 75.13
C ALA A 218 -97.33 -12.02 76.01
N GLN A 219 -96.80 -13.13 76.51
CA GLN A 219 -97.50 -14.00 77.45
C GLN A 219 -97.67 -13.35 78.82
N GLU A 220 -96.62 -12.69 79.33
CA GLU A 220 -96.68 -11.90 80.57
C GLU A 220 -97.65 -10.72 80.45
N ASP A 221 -97.64 -10.00 79.33
CA ASP A 221 -98.56 -8.91 79.01
C ASP A 221 -100.01 -9.38 78.89
N SER A 222 -100.27 -10.58 78.36
CA SER A 222 -101.62 -11.18 78.34
C SER A 222 -102.14 -11.42 79.76
N THR A 223 -101.28 -11.93 80.65
CA THR A 223 -101.66 -12.14 82.06
C THR A 223 -101.82 -10.81 82.80
N GLU A 224 -101.00 -9.81 82.50
CA GLU A 224 -101.12 -8.48 83.09
C GLU A 224 -102.37 -7.74 82.58
N ALA A 225 -102.75 -7.92 81.30
CA ALA A 225 -103.96 -7.38 80.71
C ALA A 225 -105.24 -7.92 81.37
N GLU A 226 -105.27 -9.20 81.73
CA GLU A 226 -106.38 -9.79 82.51
C GLU A 226 -106.51 -9.11 83.88
N THR A 227 -105.38 -8.89 84.58
CA THR A 227 -105.40 -8.15 85.86
C THR A 227 -105.72 -6.66 85.72
N ARG A 228 -105.37 -6.04 84.58
CA ARG A 228 -105.74 -4.64 84.28
C ARG A 228 -107.20 -4.50 83.90
N ALA A 229 -107.82 -5.48 83.25
CA ALA A 229 -109.24 -5.43 82.90
C ALA A 229 -110.13 -5.39 84.16
N GLU A 230 -109.75 -6.12 85.22
CA GLU A 230 -110.41 -6.05 86.52
C GLU A 230 -110.27 -4.66 87.17
N LYS A 231 -109.08 -4.05 87.10
CA LYS A 231 -108.79 -2.70 87.64
C LYS A 231 -109.34 -1.55 86.78
N GLN A 232 -109.51 -1.75 85.47
CA GLN A 232 -110.09 -0.78 84.53
C GLN A 232 -111.60 -0.67 84.69
N ARG A 233 -112.29 -1.71 85.16
CA ARG A 233 -113.71 -1.61 85.52
C ARG A 233 -113.94 -0.61 86.67
N GLU A 234 -112.98 -0.55 87.60
CA GLU A 234 -112.98 0.39 88.74
C GLU A 234 -112.48 1.80 88.33
N SER A 235 -111.62 1.89 87.32
CA SER A 235 -111.05 3.17 86.84
C SER A 235 -111.89 3.88 85.78
N ARG A 236 -112.83 3.18 85.10
CA ARG A 236 -113.73 3.75 84.08
C ARG A 236 -114.73 4.75 84.65
N GLU A 237 -115.09 4.64 85.92
CA GLU A 237 -115.92 5.64 86.62
C GLU A 237 -115.13 6.91 86.96
N MET A 238 -113.79 6.84 87.02
CA MET A 238 -112.91 7.99 87.26
C MET A 238 -112.51 8.74 85.98
N LEU A 239 -112.44 8.07 84.82
CA LEU A 239 -111.92 8.65 83.57
C LEU A 239 -112.90 9.57 82.81
N GLN A 240 -114.20 9.56 83.14
CA GLN A 240 -115.17 10.52 82.58
C GLN A 240 -114.83 11.98 82.93
N LYS A 241 -113.99 12.20 83.96
CA LYS A 241 -113.59 13.53 84.42
C LYS A 241 -112.33 14.09 83.73
N PHE A 242 -111.57 13.29 82.97
CA PHE A 242 -110.26 13.69 82.41
C PHE A 242 -110.27 14.06 80.90
N MET A 243 -111.35 13.73 80.17
CA MET A 243 -111.43 14.01 78.72
C MET A 243 -111.54 15.50 78.34
N ILE A 244 -111.65 16.40 79.32
CA ILE A 244 -111.76 17.85 79.06
C ILE A 244 -110.36 18.49 78.86
N GLU A 245 -109.26 17.80 79.20
CA GLU A 245 -107.92 18.41 79.32
C GLU A 245 -106.98 18.19 78.10
N GLN A 246 -107.27 17.25 77.20
CA GLN A 246 -106.34 16.85 76.13
C GLN A 246 -106.41 17.68 74.84
N LYS A 247 -107.41 18.55 74.68
CA LYS A 247 -107.63 19.30 73.43
C LYS A 247 -106.62 20.42 73.18
N GLN A 248 -105.75 20.75 74.15
CA GLN A 248 -104.81 21.87 74.10
C GLN A 248 -103.40 21.51 73.59
N LYS A 249 -103.05 20.22 73.44
CA LYS A 249 -101.69 19.79 73.07
C LYS A 249 -101.40 19.69 71.57
N GLN A 250 -102.38 19.97 70.71
CA GLN A 250 -102.28 19.72 69.28
C GLN A 250 -101.73 20.91 68.47
N GLU A 251 -101.65 22.10 69.06
CA GLU A 251 -101.24 23.35 68.37
C GLU A 251 -99.72 23.62 68.40
N ASP A 252 -98.93 22.85 69.17
CA ASP A 252 -97.49 23.14 69.38
C ASP A 252 -96.53 22.49 68.36
N MET A 253 -96.94 21.49 67.57
CA MET A 253 -96.02 20.77 66.66
C MET A 253 -95.72 21.47 65.32
N GLU A 254 -96.52 22.45 64.87
CA GLU A 254 -96.34 23.08 63.54
C GLU A 254 -95.19 24.12 63.48
N ARG A 255 -94.49 24.39 64.60
CA ARG A 255 -93.49 25.47 64.69
C ARG A 255 -92.06 25.03 64.41
N GLU A 256 -91.72 23.74 64.51
CA GLU A 256 -90.34 23.24 64.47
C GLU A 256 -89.81 22.95 63.04
N GLU A 257 -90.67 22.73 62.04
CA GLU A 257 -90.24 22.36 60.69
C GLU A 257 -89.60 23.48 59.86
N ARG A 258 -89.69 24.75 60.28
CA ARG A 258 -89.20 25.89 59.48
C ARG A 258 -87.71 26.21 59.65
N GLU A 259 -87.07 25.75 60.73
CA GLU A 259 -85.70 26.15 61.08
C GLU A 259 -84.59 25.26 60.49
N GLU A 260 -84.93 24.09 59.92
CA GLU A 260 -83.94 23.13 59.43
C GLU A 260 -83.48 23.39 57.98
N ASN A 261 -84.26 24.15 57.20
CA ASN A 261 -83.96 24.43 55.79
C ASN A 261 -82.89 25.51 55.56
N GLU A 262 -82.61 26.39 56.53
CA GLU A 262 -81.66 27.50 56.36
C GLU A 262 -80.18 27.09 56.54
N ARG A 263 -79.89 25.93 57.16
CA ARG A 263 -78.51 25.47 57.38
C ARG A 263 -77.87 24.79 56.16
N ILE A 264 -78.67 24.36 55.19
CA ILE A 264 -78.20 23.61 54.01
C ILE A 264 -77.62 24.53 52.92
N GLU A 265 -78.03 25.80 52.86
CA GLU A 265 -77.58 26.74 51.82
C GLU A 265 -76.16 27.31 52.04
N GLN A 266 -75.70 27.40 53.29
CA GLN A 266 -74.40 28.00 53.63
C GLN A 266 -73.21 27.09 53.31
N TYR A 267 -73.38 25.76 53.37
CA TYR A 267 -72.32 24.79 53.06
C TYR A 267 -71.98 24.71 51.56
N ALA A 268 -72.92 25.09 50.68
CA ALA A 268 -72.73 25.04 49.23
C ALA A 268 -71.91 26.21 48.66
N GLN A 269 -71.84 27.34 49.37
CA GLN A 269 -71.11 28.54 48.93
C GLN A 269 -69.59 28.44 49.20
N ASP A 270 -69.20 27.94 50.38
CA ASP A 270 -67.79 27.80 50.79
C ASP A 270 -66.98 26.81 49.92
N LYS A 271 -67.65 25.83 49.29
CA LYS A 271 -66.99 24.85 48.42
C LYS A 271 -66.58 25.45 47.06
N ARG A 272 -67.35 26.42 46.54
CA ARG A 272 -67.10 27.05 45.22
C ARG A 272 -65.93 28.04 45.27
N GLU A 273 -65.74 28.75 46.39
CA GLU A 273 -64.62 29.69 46.56
C GLU A 273 -63.25 28.99 46.67
N ARG A 274 -63.18 27.75 47.18
CA ARG A 274 -61.92 26.99 47.23
C ARG A 274 -61.48 26.49 45.85
N GLU A 275 -62.42 26.11 44.99
CA GLU A 275 -62.11 25.64 43.63
C GLU A 275 -61.61 26.79 42.73
N GLU A 276 -62.18 28.00 42.86
CA GLU A 276 -61.70 29.18 42.13
C GLU A 276 -60.30 29.64 42.54
N ARG A 277 -59.94 29.50 43.82
CA ARG A 277 -58.62 29.91 44.33
C ARG A 277 -57.49 29.01 43.81
N LEU A 278 -57.74 27.69 43.73
CA LEU A 278 -56.82 26.71 43.15
C LEU A 278 -56.68 26.81 41.62
N ALA A 279 -57.71 27.27 40.93
CA ALA A 279 -57.67 27.49 39.48
C ALA A 279 -56.77 28.70 39.11
N LYS A 280 -56.86 29.80 39.87
CA LYS A 280 -56.05 31.01 39.63
C LYS A 280 -54.56 30.78 39.87
N GLU A 281 -54.19 30.01 40.89
CA GLU A 281 -52.80 29.69 41.21
C GLU A 281 -52.14 28.79 40.15
N LYS A 282 -52.90 27.88 39.53
CA LYS A 282 -52.43 27.08 38.39
C LYS A 282 -52.25 27.90 37.12
N GLU A 283 -53.13 28.87 36.88
CA GLU A 283 -53.05 29.75 35.70
C GLU A 283 -51.85 30.71 35.77
N GLU A 284 -51.46 31.16 36.96
CA GLU A 284 -50.25 31.98 37.17
C GLU A 284 -48.96 31.17 36.94
N GLN A 285 -48.91 29.91 37.37
CA GLN A 285 -47.77 29.02 37.13
C GLN A 285 -47.58 28.65 35.65
N GLU A 286 -48.67 28.47 34.90
CA GLU A 286 -48.63 28.26 33.44
C GLU A 286 -48.17 29.52 32.69
N LYS A 287 -48.55 30.72 33.16
CA LYS A 287 -48.09 32.01 32.62
C LYS A 287 -46.60 32.24 32.84
N GLU A 288 -46.02 31.82 33.96
CA GLU A 288 -44.57 31.88 34.17
C GLU A 288 -43.79 30.87 33.31
N LYS A 289 -44.29 29.64 33.18
CA LYS A 289 -43.68 28.62 32.30
C LYS A 289 -43.70 29.04 30.83
N THR A 290 -44.80 29.59 30.35
CA THR A 290 -44.92 30.11 28.98
C THR A 290 -44.03 31.33 28.75
N ARG A 291 -43.86 32.21 29.76
CA ARG A 291 -42.90 33.32 29.68
C ARG A 291 -41.45 32.85 29.57
N ILE A 292 -41.05 31.84 30.35
CA ILE A 292 -39.69 31.28 30.30
C ILE A 292 -39.44 30.55 28.97
N LEU A 293 -40.43 29.79 28.48
CA LEU A 293 -40.36 29.12 27.17
C LEU A 293 -40.23 30.13 26.03
N ASN A 294 -41.03 31.21 26.04
CA ASN A 294 -40.95 32.28 25.04
C ASN A 294 -39.62 33.05 25.09
N ALA A 295 -39.03 33.22 26.28
CA ALA A 295 -37.70 33.81 26.42
C ALA A 295 -36.59 32.90 25.86
N MET A 296 -36.69 31.57 26.07
CA MET A 296 -35.76 30.60 25.47
C MET A 296 -35.91 30.52 23.95
N LEU A 297 -37.13 30.49 23.42
CA LEU A 297 -37.39 30.50 21.98
C LEU A 297 -36.87 31.78 21.32
N GLY A 298 -37.09 32.95 21.93
CA GLY A 298 -36.54 34.22 21.44
C GLY A 298 -35.01 34.28 21.43
N GLN A 299 -34.34 33.69 22.43
CA GLN A 299 -32.87 33.61 22.44
C GLN A 299 -32.34 32.62 21.39
N MET A 300 -33.07 31.55 21.11
CA MET A 300 -32.69 30.56 20.09
C MET A 300 -32.88 31.14 18.68
N GLU A 301 -33.98 31.84 18.43
CA GLU A 301 -34.24 32.54 17.16
C GLU A 301 -33.26 33.69 16.91
N ALA A 302 -32.86 34.44 17.95
CA ALA A 302 -31.85 35.48 17.80
C ALA A 302 -30.48 34.89 17.41
N LYS A 303 -30.06 33.79 18.05
CA LYS A 303 -28.80 33.10 17.70
C LYS A 303 -28.84 32.50 16.30
N ASN A 304 -29.98 31.93 15.89
CA ASN A 304 -30.14 31.40 14.54
C ASN A 304 -30.09 32.52 13.49
N LYS A 305 -30.73 33.68 13.76
CA LYS A 305 -30.63 34.86 12.88
C LYS A 305 -29.22 35.41 12.78
N GLU A 306 -28.48 35.51 13.89
CA GLU A 306 -27.07 35.93 13.87
C GLU A 306 -26.19 34.94 13.08
N GLN A 307 -26.48 33.64 13.15
CA GLN A 307 -25.78 32.62 12.34
C GLN A 307 -26.14 32.71 10.86
N GLU A 308 -27.42 32.89 10.52
CA GLU A 308 -27.88 33.09 9.15
C GLU A 308 -27.30 34.37 8.53
N GLU A 309 -27.23 35.47 9.29
CA GLU A 309 -26.59 36.72 8.87
C GLU A 309 -25.08 36.55 8.67
N PHE A 310 -24.40 35.79 9.54
CA PHE A 310 -22.97 35.49 9.40
C PHE A 310 -22.69 34.59 8.19
N GLU A 311 -23.51 33.57 7.97
CA GLU A 311 -23.41 32.69 6.80
C GLU A 311 -23.73 33.44 5.50
N ALA A 312 -24.71 34.35 5.50
CA ALA A 312 -25.00 35.22 4.38
C ALA A 312 -23.79 36.13 4.04
N LEU A 313 -23.19 36.77 5.05
CA LEU A 313 -21.98 37.59 4.86
C LEU A 313 -20.79 36.77 4.34
N CYS A 314 -20.60 35.53 4.82
CA CYS A 314 -19.57 34.63 4.30
C CYS A 314 -19.82 34.22 2.85
N ASN A 315 -21.08 33.96 2.49
CA ASN A 315 -21.47 33.60 1.12
C ASN A 315 -21.32 34.79 0.17
N ASP A 316 -21.67 36.00 0.59
CA ASP A 316 -21.49 37.24 -0.18
C ASP A 316 -20.01 37.54 -0.42
N LEU A 317 -19.17 37.45 0.63
CA LEU A 317 -17.72 37.61 0.49
C LEU A 317 -17.12 36.59 -0.49
N ARG A 318 -17.56 35.33 -0.40
CA ARG A 318 -17.09 34.26 -1.30
C ARG A 318 -17.53 34.49 -2.75
N ALA A 319 -18.74 35.02 -2.96
CA ALA A 319 -19.21 35.41 -4.29
C ALA A 319 -18.38 36.57 -4.87
N GLU A 320 -18.11 37.60 -4.06
CA GLU A 320 -17.27 38.74 -4.47
C GLU A 320 -15.82 38.32 -4.79
N GLU A 321 -15.23 37.42 -3.99
CA GLU A 321 -13.89 36.86 -4.25
C GLU A 321 -13.84 36.09 -5.58
N LEU A 322 -14.87 35.29 -5.87
CA LEU A 322 -14.97 34.50 -7.10
C LEU A 322 -15.18 35.39 -8.33
N GLU A 323 -15.99 36.45 -8.21
CA GLU A 323 -16.17 37.45 -9.26
C GLU A 323 -14.91 38.30 -9.48
N ALA A 324 -14.15 38.62 -8.43
CA ALA A 324 -12.87 39.31 -8.52
C ALA A 324 -11.80 38.42 -9.19
N GLU A 325 -11.77 37.12 -8.88
CA GLU A 325 -10.91 36.17 -9.60
C GLU A 325 -11.30 36.03 -11.07
N SER A 326 -12.60 35.94 -11.39
CA SER A 326 -13.08 35.85 -12.78
C SER A 326 -12.66 37.08 -13.58
N ARG A 327 -12.84 38.29 -13.01
CA ARG A 327 -12.39 39.55 -13.64
C ARG A 327 -10.88 39.57 -13.87
N ARG A 328 -10.07 39.12 -12.90
CA ARG A 328 -8.61 39.03 -13.07
C ARG A 328 -8.22 38.03 -14.16
N ARG A 329 -8.91 36.89 -14.27
CA ARG A 329 -8.68 35.90 -15.34
C ARG A 329 -9.06 36.47 -16.70
N GLU A 330 -10.20 37.12 -16.82
CA GLU A 330 -10.64 37.80 -18.05
C GLU A 330 -9.67 38.91 -18.46
N GLU A 331 -9.20 39.74 -17.53
CA GLU A 331 -8.18 40.77 -17.79
C GLU A 331 -6.85 40.17 -18.28
N LEU A 332 -6.41 39.05 -17.70
CA LEU A 332 -5.20 38.34 -18.14
C LEU A 332 -5.37 37.72 -19.53
N GLU A 333 -6.54 37.15 -19.83
CA GLU A 333 -6.84 36.62 -21.17
C GLU A 333 -6.92 37.74 -22.21
N MET A 334 -7.49 38.89 -21.86
CA MET A 334 -7.54 40.06 -22.75
C MET A 334 -6.16 40.67 -22.97
N ARG A 335 -5.30 40.69 -21.94
CA ARG A 335 -3.88 41.08 -22.09
C ARG A 335 -3.12 40.14 -23.02
N LYS A 336 -3.23 38.82 -22.81
CA LYS A 336 -2.60 37.83 -23.69
C LYS A 336 -3.07 37.96 -25.14
N LYS A 337 -4.38 38.13 -25.37
CA LYS A 337 -4.92 38.36 -26.73
C LYS A 337 -4.35 39.62 -27.39
N LEU A 338 -4.09 40.68 -26.61
CA LEU A 338 -3.45 41.91 -27.12
C LEU A 338 -1.96 41.71 -27.39
N GLU A 339 -1.25 41.00 -26.51
CA GLU A 339 0.17 40.63 -26.68
C GLU A 339 0.35 39.74 -27.92
N ASP A 340 -0.45 38.68 -28.07
CA ASP A 340 -0.44 37.79 -29.24
C ASP A 340 -0.72 38.56 -30.55
N ARG A 341 -1.64 39.53 -30.51
CA ARG A 341 -1.95 40.38 -31.67
C ARG A 341 -0.79 41.31 -32.03
N GLN A 342 -0.10 41.87 -31.03
CA GLN A 342 1.09 42.71 -31.24
C GLN A 342 2.28 41.88 -31.73
N GLU A 343 2.49 40.68 -31.19
CA GLU A 343 3.53 39.75 -31.65
C GLU A 343 3.28 39.32 -33.10
N MET A 344 2.03 39.02 -33.47
CA MET A 344 1.67 38.69 -34.86
C MET A 344 1.94 39.86 -35.81
N GLN A 345 1.60 41.11 -35.42
CA GLN A 345 1.91 42.29 -36.21
C GLN A 345 3.42 42.53 -36.35
N ASN A 346 4.18 42.36 -35.27
CA ASN A 346 5.63 42.51 -35.27
C ASN A 346 6.31 41.43 -36.12
N ALA A 347 5.84 40.18 -36.06
CA ALA A 347 6.32 39.09 -36.89
C ALA A 347 6.06 39.34 -38.38
N TYR A 348 4.87 39.84 -38.73
CA TYR A 348 4.56 40.24 -40.11
C TYR A 348 5.46 41.38 -40.61
N LEU A 349 5.68 42.42 -39.81
CA LEU A 349 6.58 43.52 -40.15
C LEU A 349 8.04 43.05 -40.31
N PHE A 350 8.49 42.13 -39.46
CA PHE A 350 9.82 41.52 -39.57
C PHE A 350 9.96 40.69 -40.84
N GLN A 351 8.94 39.89 -41.18
CA GLN A 351 8.93 39.09 -42.41
C GLN A 351 8.97 39.96 -43.67
N VAL A 352 8.21 41.06 -43.70
CA VAL A 352 8.21 42.02 -44.81
C VAL A 352 9.59 42.68 -44.95
N ARG A 353 10.18 43.20 -43.87
CA ARG A 353 11.53 43.80 -43.89
C ARG A 353 12.61 42.81 -44.30
N ALA A 354 12.52 41.56 -43.84
CA ALA A 354 13.45 40.50 -44.24
C ALA A 354 13.31 40.16 -45.73
N LYS A 355 12.09 40.15 -46.27
CA LYS A 355 11.83 39.92 -47.69
C LYS A 355 12.34 41.08 -48.56
N GLU A 356 12.13 42.32 -48.14
CA GLU A 356 12.65 43.52 -48.82
C GLU A 356 14.19 43.56 -48.83
N SER A 357 14.83 43.23 -47.71
CA SER A 357 16.30 43.14 -47.62
C SER A 357 16.87 42.05 -48.53
N LYS A 358 16.23 40.87 -48.59
CA LYS A 358 16.62 39.79 -49.52
C LYS A 358 16.49 40.20 -50.99
N MET A 359 15.39 40.88 -51.35
CA MET A 359 15.17 41.34 -52.73
C MET A 359 16.17 42.44 -53.13
N ALA A 360 16.53 43.34 -52.21
CA ALA A 360 17.55 44.36 -52.44
C ALA A 360 18.94 43.74 -52.64
N ASN A 361 19.32 42.76 -51.81
CA ASN A 361 20.60 42.06 -51.95
C ASN A 361 20.66 41.24 -53.25
N ALA A 362 19.59 40.55 -53.63
CA ALA A 362 19.52 39.80 -54.88
C ALA A 362 19.73 40.70 -56.11
N ARG A 363 19.14 41.90 -56.14
CA ARG A 363 19.36 42.87 -57.24
C ARG A 363 20.81 43.33 -57.33
N VAL A 364 21.45 43.58 -56.18
CA VAL A 364 22.87 43.99 -56.13
C VAL A 364 23.78 42.86 -56.62
N GLU A 365 23.46 41.59 -56.36
CA GLU A 365 24.22 40.46 -56.88
C GLU A 365 23.99 40.24 -58.38
N GLU A 366 22.75 40.39 -58.86
CA GLU A 366 22.43 40.31 -60.29
C GLU A 366 23.17 41.39 -61.11
N ASP A 367 23.27 42.63 -60.60
CA ASP A 367 23.99 43.71 -61.27
C ASP A 367 25.51 43.48 -61.28
N LYS A 368 26.08 42.87 -60.22
CA LYS A 368 27.49 42.45 -60.19
C LYS A 368 27.78 41.36 -61.22
N ILE A 369 26.91 40.36 -61.32
CA ILE A 369 27.04 39.26 -62.30
C ILE A 369 26.92 39.82 -63.73
N ARG A 370 25.98 40.75 -63.97
CA ARG A 370 25.80 41.38 -65.29
C ARG A 370 27.01 42.23 -65.69
N ALA A 371 27.66 42.90 -64.73
CA ALA A 371 28.89 43.67 -64.97
C ALA A 371 30.12 42.77 -65.23
N GLU A 372 30.23 41.62 -64.55
CA GLU A 372 31.30 40.64 -64.76
C GLU A 372 31.20 39.93 -66.11
N LEU A 373 29.98 39.60 -66.56
CA LEU A 373 29.76 39.03 -67.90
C LEU A 373 30.07 40.03 -69.03
N MET A 374 29.69 41.31 -68.88
CA MET A 374 30.03 42.37 -69.84
C MET A 374 31.54 42.59 -69.97
N LYS A 375 32.30 42.43 -68.87
CA LYS A 375 33.77 42.50 -68.91
C LYS A 375 34.39 41.31 -69.63
N LYS A 376 33.89 40.09 -69.41
CA LYS A 376 34.38 38.89 -70.10
C LYS A 376 34.14 38.94 -71.62
N PHE A 377 32.96 39.39 -72.06
CA PHE A 377 32.69 39.52 -73.49
C PHE A 377 33.56 40.60 -74.18
N ALA A 378 33.90 41.68 -73.47
CA ALA A 378 34.81 42.70 -74.00
C ALA A 378 36.29 42.25 -74.07
N GLU A 379 36.68 41.28 -73.22
CA GLU A 379 38.02 40.68 -73.23
C GLU A 379 38.16 39.62 -74.33
N ASP A 380 37.08 38.89 -74.64
CA ASP A 380 37.05 37.89 -75.72
C ASP A 380 36.97 38.53 -77.13
N ASP A 381 36.24 39.64 -77.30
CA ASP A 381 36.17 40.40 -78.58
C ASP A 381 37.52 41.05 -78.98
N ARG A 382 38.42 41.28 -78.01
CA ARG A 382 39.75 41.87 -78.26
C ARG A 382 40.80 40.83 -78.70
N LEU A 383 40.57 39.56 -78.40
CA LEU A 383 41.51 38.46 -78.68
C LEU A 383 41.24 37.75 -80.02
N GLU A 384 40.15 38.09 -80.71
CA GLU A 384 39.72 37.39 -81.92
C GLU A 384 40.29 37.93 -83.25
N GLN A 385 41.00 39.06 -83.26
CA GLN A 385 41.48 39.69 -84.51
C GLN A 385 42.91 39.31 -84.98
N MET A 386 43.64 38.38 -84.34
CA MET A 386 45.05 38.09 -84.71
C MET A 386 45.45 36.61 -84.79
N ALA A 387 44.52 35.65 -84.95
CA ALA A 387 44.87 34.22 -84.87
C ALA A 387 44.37 33.32 -86.01
N GLU A 388 44.14 33.84 -87.22
CA GLU A 388 43.53 33.06 -88.30
C GLU A 388 44.48 32.05 -88.99
N HIS A 389 45.81 32.19 -88.88
CA HIS A 389 46.77 31.23 -89.47
C HIS A 389 47.24 30.13 -88.49
N LYS A 390 46.99 30.26 -87.18
CA LYS A 390 47.16 29.18 -86.19
C LYS A 390 45.92 28.29 -86.06
N ARG A 391 44.80 28.65 -86.70
CA ARG A 391 43.51 27.91 -86.66
C ARG A 391 43.61 26.48 -87.19
N ARG A 392 44.38 26.18 -88.24
CA ARG A 392 44.39 24.81 -88.82
C ARG A 392 45.14 23.76 -87.99
N MET A 393 46.28 24.10 -87.40
CA MET A 393 47.02 23.17 -86.50
C MET A 393 46.36 23.07 -85.11
N LYS A 394 45.79 24.18 -84.60
CA LYS A 394 45.05 24.16 -83.33
C LYS A 394 43.70 23.46 -83.45
N VAL A 395 42.97 23.55 -84.56
CA VAL A 395 41.67 22.85 -84.70
C VAL A 395 41.83 21.33 -84.60
N GLU A 396 42.95 20.75 -85.07
CA GLU A 396 43.18 19.31 -84.93
C GLU A 396 43.60 18.92 -83.49
N GLN A 397 44.39 19.77 -82.81
CA GLN A 397 44.73 19.58 -81.40
C GLN A 397 43.51 19.80 -80.48
N HIS A 398 42.69 20.82 -80.74
CA HIS A 398 41.45 21.11 -80.04
C HIS A 398 40.36 20.07 -80.34
N LYS A 399 40.35 19.43 -81.53
CA LYS A 399 39.49 18.26 -81.79
C LYS A 399 39.92 17.06 -80.96
N ARG A 400 41.22 16.73 -80.93
CA ARG A 400 41.73 15.66 -80.05
C ARG A 400 41.55 15.96 -78.57
N GLU A 401 41.67 17.22 -78.15
CA GLU A 401 41.38 17.65 -76.77
C GLU A 401 39.87 17.67 -76.47
N ALA A 402 39.01 18.04 -77.42
CA ALA A 402 37.56 17.96 -77.27
C ALA A 402 37.08 16.51 -77.21
N ASP A 403 37.63 15.63 -78.04
CA ASP A 403 37.36 14.18 -78.01
C ASP A 403 37.84 13.59 -76.68
N ARG A 404 39.06 13.94 -76.21
CA ARG A 404 39.52 13.58 -74.86
C ARG A 404 38.64 14.13 -73.75
N LEU A 405 38.13 15.36 -73.87
CA LEU A 405 37.23 15.94 -72.86
C LEU A 405 35.84 15.27 -72.89
N VAL A 406 35.38 14.79 -74.04
CA VAL A 406 34.15 14.01 -74.18
C VAL A 406 34.32 12.59 -73.66
N GLU A 407 35.46 11.94 -73.93
CA GLU A 407 35.84 10.64 -73.37
C GLU A 407 35.99 10.74 -71.85
N LEU A 408 36.72 11.74 -71.35
CA LEU A 408 36.88 11.99 -69.91
C LEU A 408 35.53 12.34 -69.26
N ARG A 409 34.63 13.06 -69.93
CA ARG A 409 33.26 13.30 -69.44
C ARG A 409 32.41 12.02 -69.42
N ARG A 410 32.58 11.11 -70.38
CA ARG A 410 31.94 9.79 -70.38
C ARG A 410 32.48 8.91 -69.26
N GLU A 411 33.80 8.85 -69.09
CA GLU A 411 34.46 8.13 -67.99
C GLU A 411 34.01 8.69 -66.64
N MET A 412 33.95 10.01 -66.47
CA MET A 412 33.46 10.64 -65.23
C MET A 412 31.97 10.35 -64.98
N TYR A 413 31.15 10.27 -66.03
CA TYR A 413 29.72 9.92 -65.90
C TYR A 413 29.51 8.42 -65.60
N GLU A 414 30.31 7.54 -66.21
CA GLU A 414 30.31 6.11 -65.91
C GLU A 414 30.82 5.82 -64.50
N LEU A 415 31.88 6.51 -64.08
CA LEU A 415 32.40 6.45 -62.71
C LEU A 415 31.35 6.95 -61.70
N ALA A 416 30.70 8.08 -61.96
CA ALA A 416 29.63 8.60 -61.10
C ALA A 416 28.44 7.63 -61.01
N ARG A 417 28.05 7.02 -62.13
CA ARG A 417 26.98 6.01 -62.15
C ARG A 417 27.37 4.72 -61.43
N GLN A 418 28.62 4.30 -61.53
CA GLN A 418 29.14 3.16 -60.76
C GLN A 418 29.17 3.48 -59.27
N GLN A 419 29.62 4.68 -58.89
CA GLN A 419 29.58 5.15 -57.50
C GLN A 419 28.15 5.20 -56.95
N GLU A 420 27.18 5.72 -57.71
CA GLU A 420 25.76 5.71 -57.31
C GLU A 420 25.24 4.27 -57.14
N ARG A 421 25.60 3.35 -58.04
CA ARG A 421 25.22 1.94 -57.91
C ARG A 421 25.83 1.31 -56.66
N ASP A 422 27.13 1.47 -56.46
CA ASP A 422 27.84 0.95 -55.30
C ASP A 422 27.29 1.53 -53.98
N GLU A 423 26.91 2.81 -53.98
CA GLU A 423 26.24 3.46 -52.85
C GLU A 423 24.85 2.86 -52.60
N THR A 424 24.04 2.67 -53.64
CA THR A 424 22.72 2.02 -53.49
C THR A 424 22.84 0.57 -53.03
N GLU A 425 23.82 -0.19 -53.52
CA GLU A 425 24.06 -1.56 -53.08
C GLU A 425 24.50 -1.62 -51.61
N LYS A 426 25.36 -0.68 -51.17
CA LYS A 426 25.74 -0.54 -49.76
C LYS A 426 24.54 -0.18 -48.87
N LEU A 427 23.73 0.79 -49.29
CA LEU A 427 22.52 1.17 -48.56
C LEU A 427 21.54 0.00 -48.43
N ASN A 428 21.30 -0.74 -49.53
CA ASN A 428 20.43 -1.93 -49.51
C ASN A 428 21.00 -3.05 -48.61
N ALA A 429 22.32 -3.25 -48.62
CA ALA A 429 22.97 -4.23 -47.75
C ALA A 429 22.87 -3.82 -46.28
N ASP A 430 23.08 -2.54 -45.97
CA ASP A 430 22.94 -1.98 -44.61
C ASP A 430 21.48 -2.07 -44.12
N GLU A 431 20.50 -1.79 -44.99
CA GLU A 431 19.08 -1.96 -44.68
C GLU A 431 18.71 -3.42 -44.44
N GLY A 432 19.19 -4.34 -45.27
CA GLY A 432 19.00 -5.78 -45.06
C GLY A 432 19.60 -6.26 -43.74
N ALA A 433 20.83 -5.83 -43.41
CA ALA A 433 21.45 -6.13 -42.12
C ALA A 433 20.62 -5.58 -40.95
N ARG A 434 20.11 -4.34 -41.05
CA ARG A 434 19.21 -3.77 -40.03
C ARG A 434 17.91 -4.57 -39.89
N GLN A 435 17.28 -4.98 -40.99
CA GLN A 435 16.06 -5.79 -40.96
C GLN A 435 16.28 -7.13 -40.27
N THR A 436 17.39 -7.82 -40.54
CA THR A 436 17.69 -9.10 -39.85
C THR A 436 17.84 -8.94 -38.33
N ILE A 437 18.43 -7.83 -37.87
CA ILE A 437 18.55 -7.51 -36.44
C ILE A 437 17.16 -7.22 -35.84
N ILE A 438 16.33 -6.47 -36.55
CA ILE A 438 14.95 -6.14 -36.14
C ILE A 438 14.11 -7.42 -36.01
N GLU A 439 14.14 -8.30 -37.01
CA GLU A 439 13.41 -9.57 -36.98
C GLU A 439 13.88 -10.50 -35.86
N ALA A 440 15.19 -10.55 -35.59
CA ALA A 440 15.73 -11.34 -34.50
C ALA A 440 15.25 -10.81 -33.13
N GLU A 441 15.25 -9.49 -32.93
CA GLU A 441 14.74 -8.88 -31.69
C GLU A 441 13.21 -9.05 -31.56
N ARG A 442 12.48 -8.91 -32.67
CA ARG A 442 11.04 -9.15 -32.75
C ARG A 442 10.70 -10.57 -32.27
N LYS A 443 11.37 -11.59 -32.82
CA LYS A 443 11.21 -13.00 -32.41
C LYS A 443 11.61 -13.22 -30.94
N ARG A 444 12.63 -12.54 -30.44
CA ARG A 444 13.04 -12.60 -29.03
C ARG A 444 11.97 -12.05 -28.09
N LEU A 445 11.44 -10.85 -28.36
CA LEU A 445 10.40 -10.21 -27.56
C LEU A 445 9.12 -11.06 -27.52
N ILE A 446 8.74 -11.64 -28.65
CA ILE A 446 7.58 -12.55 -28.75
C ILE A 446 7.80 -13.77 -27.87
N LYS A 447 8.98 -14.42 -27.92
CA LYS A 447 9.29 -15.60 -27.08
C LYS A 447 9.28 -15.28 -25.58
N GLU A 448 9.88 -14.15 -25.19
CA GLU A 448 9.95 -13.74 -23.78
C GLU A 448 8.55 -13.50 -23.18
N HIS A 449 7.59 -13.04 -23.98
CA HIS A 449 6.24 -12.70 -23.53
C HIS A 449 5.15 -13.74 -23.86
N ALA A 450 5.47 -14.77 -24.64
CA ALA A 450 4.53 -15.80 -25.09
C ALA A 450 3.83 -16.53 -23.93
N SER A 451 4.60 -16.99 -22.94
CA SER A 451 4.06 -17.76 -21.81
C SER A 451 3.16 -16.93 -20.89
N GLU A 452 3.48 -15.65 -20.70
CA GLU A 452 2.81 -14.82 -19.70
C GLU A 452 1.55 -14.12 -20.21
N LEU A 453 1.49 -13.82 -21.51
CA LEU A 453 0.49 -12.91 -22.10
C LEU A 453 -0.47 -13.58 -23.08
N ARG A 454 -0.46 -14.93 -23.15
CA ARG A 454 -1.29 -15.77 -24.04
C ARG A 454 -2.71 -15.24 -24.29
N ASP A 455 -3.40 -14.92 -23.20
CA ASP A 455 -4.83 -14.59 -23.23
C ASP A 455 -5.11 -13.09 -23.29
N PHE A 456 -4.08 -12.24 -23.25
CA PHE A 456 -4.22 -10.79 -23.03
C PHE A 456 -3.71 -9.92 -24.19
N LEU A 457 -3.35 -10.51 -25.34
CA LEU A 457 -2.85 -9.72 -26.47
C LEU A 457 -3.91 -8.85 -27.14
N PRO A 458 -3.57 -7.59 -27.46
CA PRO A 458 -4.33 -6.77 -28.38
C PRO A 458 -4.41 -7.38 -29.78
N LYS A 459 -5.44 -6.99 -30.53
CA LYS A 459 -5.56 -7.31 -31.96
C LYS A 459 -4.34 -6.78 -32.73
N HIS A 460 -3.93 -7.52 -33.77
CA HIS A 460 -2.80 -7.18 -34.65
C HIS A 460 -1.43 -7.11 -33.97
N THR A 461 -1.23 -7.83 -32.85
CA THR A 461 0.11 -7.93 -32.23
C THR A 461 1.03 -8.89 -32.97
N LEU A 462 0.48 -9.91 -33.63
CA LEU A 462 1.21 -10.91 -34.42
C LEU A 462 0.95 -10.65 -35.90
N GLU A 463 2.00 -10.45 -36.70
CA GLU A 463 1.87 -10.10 -38.13
C GLU A 463 2.08 -11.32 -39.04
N SER A 464 2.88 -12.30 -38.63
CA SER A 464 3.14 -13.51 -39.42
C SER A 464 2.63 -14.79 -38.73
N MET A 465 2.38 -15.83 -39.53
CA MET A 465 2.05 -17.15 -38.99
C MET A 465 3.20 -17.78 -38.18
N GLU A 466 4.45 -17.40 -38.47
CA GLU A 466 5.59 -17.83 -37.64
C GLU A 466 5.49 -17.25 -36.23
N ASP A 467 5.06 -16.00 -36.09
CA ASP A 467 4.87 -15.36 -34.78
C ASP A 467 3.76 -16.06 -34.01
N TYR A 468 2.68 -16.42 -34.68
CA TYR A 468 1.60 -17.20 -34.09
C TYR A 468 2.10 -18.54 -33.57
N GLN A 469 2.93 -19.24 -34.34
CA GLN A 469 3.53 -20.50 -33.91
C GLN A 469 4.51 -20.31 -32.75
N LEU A 470 5.29 -19.24 -32.74
CA LEU A 470 6.21 -18.91 -31.64
C LEU A 470 5.46 -18.60 -30.35
N PHE A 471 4.25 -18.07 -30.46
CA PHE A 471 3.47 -17.59 -29.33
C PHE A 471 2.49 -18.63 -28.77
N PHE A 472 1.96 -19.52 -29.63
CA PHE A 472 0.96 -20.54 -29.26
C PHE A 472 1.46 -21.98 -29.43
N LYS A 473 2.74 -22.22 -29.71
CA LYS A 473 3.31 -23.57 -29.59
C LYS A 473 3.29 -23.99 -28.12
N ASP A 474 2.67 -25.13 -27.88
CA ASP A 474 2.78 -25.87 -26.63
C ASP A 474 4.21 -26.38 -26.40
#